data_AF-A0A1I1X848-F1
#
_entry.id   AF-A0A1I1X848-F1
#
_cell.length_a   1.000
_cell.length_b   1.000
_cell.length_c   1.000
_cell.angle_alpha   90.00
_cell.angle_beta   90.00
_cell.angle_gamma   90.00
#
_symmetry.space_group_name_H-M   'P 1'
#
loop_
_entity.id
_entity.type
_entity.pdbx_description
1 polymer ?
#
loop_
_entity_poly.entity_id
_entity_poly.type
_entity_poly.pdbx_seq_one_letter_code
_entity_poly.pdbx_strand_id
1 'polypeptide(L)'
;MSEKSLYERLGGIYNISAVVHHFAKELAKDPVAGESSSNPFLKDWYANRKWREPGFIVLTTLWVAEKAGGPYEYVSTIPNDDSLDLEPTHYHMKLSEEEFDAAGKVLANTLDHFNVPEKEKNEVLGAFTAHKEEVISGTIK
;
A
#
# COMPACT_ATOMS: atom_id res chain seq x y z
N MET A 1 -17.81 -26.69 2.07
CA MET A 1 -17.40 -25.49 2.83
C MET A 1 -16.91 -24.49 1.80
N SER A 2 -17.28 -23.21 1.90
CA SER A 2 -16.71 -22.17 1.03
C SER A 2 -15.20 -22.11 1.22
N GLU A 3 -14.47 -21.75 0.17
CA GLU A 3 -13.04 -21.47 0.29
C GLU A 3 -12.82 -20.33 1.30
N LYS A 4 -11.75 -20.43 2.10
CA LYS A 4 -11.35 -19.38 3.03
C LYS A 4 -11.05 -18.09 2.26
N SER A 5 -11.39 -16.94 2.84
CA SER A 5 -11.03 -15.65 2.23
C SER A 5 -9.51 -15.50 2.18
N LEU A 6 -9.02 -14.58 1.33
CA LEU A 6 -7.59 -14.26 1.30
C LEU A 6 -7.13 -13.75 2.67
N TYR A 7 -7.95 -12.99 3.39
CA TYR A 7 -7.65 -12.50 4.73
C TYR A 7 -7.39 -13.65 5.72
N GLU A 8 -8.23 -14.68 5.70
CA GLU A 8 -8.03 -15.87 6.52
C GLU A 8 -6.77 -16.66 6.13
N ARG A 9 -6.47 -16.75 4.83
CA ARG A 9 -5.26 -17.43 4.33
C ARG A 9 -3.97 -16.67 4.63
N LEU A 10 -4.01 -15.33 4.65
CA LEU A 10 -2.92 -14.48 5.08
C LEU A 10 -2.70 -14.49 6.61
N GLY A 11 -3.62 -15.09 7.37
CA GLY A 11 -3.52 -15.21 8.83
C GLY A 11 -4.03 -13.98 9.59
N GLY A 12 -4.86 -13.17 8.95
CA GLY A 12 -5.56 -12.04 9.57
C GLY A 12 -4.68 -10.83 9.91
N ILE A 13 -5.25 -9.92 10.70
CA ILE A 13 -4.76 -8.54 10.82
C ILE A 13 -3.33 -8.41 11.35
N TYR A 14 -2.90 -9.26 12.30
CA TYR A 14 -1.55 -9.19 12.85
C TYR A 14 -0.48 -9.53 11.80
N ASN A 15 -0.74 -10.54 10.97
CA ASN A 15 0.17 -10.92 9.89
C ASN A 15 0.19 -9.87 8.79
N ILE A 16 -0.99 -9.37 8.39
CA ILE A 16 -1.11 -8.29 7.41
C ILE A 16 -0.37 -7.04 7.89
N SER A 17 -0.54 -6.67 9.17
CA SER A 17 0.16 -5.51 9.75
C SER A 17 1.67 -5.69 9.78
N ALA A 18 2.17 -6.90 10.05
CA ALA A 18 3.60 -7.19 9.98
C ALA A 18 4.16 -7.04 8.55
N VAL A 19 3.43 -7.54 7.55
CA VAL A 19 3.75 -7.37 6.13
C VAL A 19 3.78 -5.89 5.76
N VAL A 20 2.76 -5.11 6.11
CA VAL A 20 2.67 -3.68 5.79
C VAL A 20 3.77 -2.87 6.48
N HIS A 21 4.07 -3.18 7.75
CA HIS A 21 5.16 -2.51 8.47
C HIS A 21 6.53 -2.79 7.86
N HIS A 22 6.80 -4.03 7.43
CA HIS A 22 8.01 -4.36 6.69
C HIS A 22 8.04 -3.65 5.33
N PHE A 23 6.92 -3.66 4.60
CA PHE A 23 6.77 -2.98 3.32
C PHE A 23 7.12 -1.48 3.43
N ALA A 24 6.58 -0.77 4.44
CA ALA A 24 6.87 0.64 4.67
C ALA A 24 8.38 0.90 4.87
N LYS A 25 9.05 0.03 5.64
CA LYS A 25 10.49 0.12 5.90
C LYS A 25 11.34 -0.12 4.66
N GLU A 26 10.98 -1.09 3.83
CA GLU A 26 11.71 -1.37 2.60
C GLU A 26 11.39 -0.35 1.50
N LEU A 27 10.16 0.16 1.46
CA LEU A 27 9.76 1.21 0.51
C LEU A 27 10.57 2.49 0.73
N ALA A 28 10.79 2.87 2.00
CA ALA A 28 11.63 4.02 2.34
C ALA A 28 13.06 3.90 1.80
N LYS A 29 13.58 2.68 1.60
CA LYS A 29 14.94 2.43 1.10
C LYS A 29 15.02 2.35 -0.42
N ASP A 30 13.88 2.25 -1.11
CA ASP A 30 13.85 2.11 -2.55
C ASP A 30 14.37 3.39 -3.23
N PRO A 31 15.26 3.30 -4.24
CA PRO A 31 15.85 4.49 -4.84
C PRO A 31 14.87 5.34 -5.64
N VAL A 32 13.76 4.75 -6.12
CA VAL A 32 12.77 5.37 -6.99
C VAL A 32 11.58 5.90 -6.19
N ALA A 33 11.03 5.09 -5.27
CA ALA A 33 9.84 5.43 -4.48
C ALA A 33 10.13 5.78 -3.01
N GLY A 34 11.39 5.69 -2.58
CA GLY A 34 11.82 5.91 -1.20
C GLY A 34 12.45 7.28 -0.93
N GLU A 35 13.27 7.34 0.12
CA GLU A 35 13.87 8.58 0.65
C GLU A 35 14.73 9.33 -0.37
N SER A 36 15.34 8.61 -1.34
CA SER A 36 16.17 9.20 -2.39
C SER A 36 15.42 9.50 -3.69
N SER A 37 14.10 9.29 -3.75
CA SER A 37 13.28 9.55 -4.93
C SER A 37 13.51 10.95 -5.49
N SER A 38 13.41 11.13 -6.82
CA SER A 38 13.44 12.45 -7.44
C SER A 38 12.13 13.23 -7.26
N ASN A 39 11.03 12.59 -6.87
CA ASN A 39 9.73 13.22 -6.73
C ASN A 39 9.68 14.19 -5.53
N PRO A 40 9.34 15.48 -5.74
CA PRO A 40 9.32 16.47 -4.67
C PRO A 40 8.38 16.13 -3.51
N PHE A 41 7.24 15.49 -3.78
CA PHE A 41 6.30 15.09 -2.75
C PHE A 41 6.87 13.96 -1.88
N LEU A 42 7.49 12.94 -2.49
CA LEU A 42 8.12 11.85 -1.75
C LEU A 42 9.30 12.36 -0.92
N LYS A 43 10.13 13.25 -1.47
CA LYS A 43 11.20 13.93 -0.70
C LYS A 43 10.65 14.65 0.53
N ASP A 44 9.60 15.44 0.36
CA ASP A 44 8.97 16.17 1.48
C ASP A 44 8.31 15.22 2.48
N TRP A 45 7.68 14.14 2.00
CA TRP A 45 7.10 13.10 2.84
C TRP A 45 8.14 12.52 3.80
N TYR A 46 9.27 12.07 3.26
CA TYR A 46 10.32 11.44 4.06
C TYR A 46 11.12 12.45 4.92
N ALA A 47 11.37 13.66 4.41
CA ALA A 47 12.16 14.65 5.15
C ALA A 47 11.36 15.36 6.25
N ASN A 48 10.08 15.70 5.98
CA ASN A 48 9.31 16.62 6.81
C ASN A 48 7.99 16.04 7.34
N ARG A 49 7.51 14.92 6.79
CA ARG A 49 6.21 14.32 7.16
C ARG A 49 6.31 12.90 7.68
N LYS A 50 7.50 12.40 8.00
CA LYS A 50 7.72 11.01 8.46
C LYS A 50 6.91 10.64 9.71
N TRP A 51 6.49 11.62 10.51
CA TRP A 51 5.56 11.43 11.63
C TRP A 51 4.20 10.83 11.20
N ARG A 52 3.83 10.89 9.91
CA ARG A 52 2.62 10.28 9.35
C ARG A 52 2.76 8.79 9.06
N GLU A 53 3.97 8.22 9.11
CA GLU A 53 4.23 6.81 8.80
C GLU A 53 3.39 5.82 9.61
N PRO A 54 3.16 6.00 10.93
CA PRO A 54 2.26 5.12 11.67
C PRO A 54 0.83 5.12 11.12
N GLY A 55 0.34 6.28 10.67
CA GLY A 55 -0.98 6.40 10.05
C GLY A 55 -1.04 5.72 8.68
N PHE A 56 0.01 5.85 7.87
CA PHE A 56 0.17 5.11 6.62
C PHE A 56 0.07 3.60 6.86
N ILE A 57 0.82 3.06 7.85
CA ILE A 57 0.78 1.63 8.18
C ILE A 57 -0.63 1.19 8.58
N VAL A 58 -1.33 1.94 9.43
CA VAL A 58 -2.71 1.62 9.84
C VAL A 58 -3.64 1.58 8.64
N LEU A 59 -3.65 2.64 7.82
CA LEU A 59 -4.55 2.78 6.68
C LEU A 59 -4.29 1.73 5.61
N THR A 60 -3.02 1.47 5.25
CA THR A 60 -2.67 0.42 4.31
C THR A 60 -3.02 -0.97 4.86
N THR A 61 -2.87 -1.21 6.16
CA THR A 61 -3.28 -2.48 6.79
C THR A 61 -4.80 -2.69 6.64
N LEU A 62 -5.61 -1.66 6.91
CA LEU A 62 -7.07 -1.74 6.76
C LEU A 62 -7.47 -1.95 5.30
N TRP A 63 -6.83 -1.24 4.37
CA TRP A 63 -7.04 -1.42 2.95
C TRP A 63 -6.74 -2.85 2.48
N VAL A 64 -5.58 -3.42 2.85
CA VAL A 64 -5.24 -4.82 2.51
C VAL A 64 -6.25 -5.78 3.15
N ALA A 65 -6.63 -5.55 4.40
CA ALA A 65 -7.58 -6.41 5.09
C ALA A 65 -8.96 -6.41 4.43
N GLU A 66 -9.47 -5.24 4.01
CA GLU A 66 -10.70 -5.12 3.24
C GLU A 66 -10.60 -5.85 1.90
N LYS A 67 -9.58 -5.55 1.09
CA LYS A 67 -9.40 -6.16 -0.24
C LYS A 67 -9.18 -7.67 -0.19
N ALA A 68 -8.65 -8.18 0.93
CA ALA A 68 -8.50 -9.61 1.16
C ALA A 68 -9.81 -10.30 1.63
N GLY A 69 -10.93 -9.58 1.75
CA GLY A 69 -12.20 -10.12 2.23
C GLY A 69 -12.22 -10.33 3.75
N GLY A 70 -11.50 -9.48 4.48
CA GLY A 70 -11.53 -9.42 5.94
C GLY A 70 -12.73 -8.62 6.46
N PRO A 71 -12.91 -8.57 7.80
CA PRO A 71 -14.06 -7.93 8.42
C PRO A 71 -13.92 -6.41 8.59
N TYR A 72 -12.91 -5.80 7.97
CA TYR A 72 -12.59 -4.38 8.10
C TYR A 72 -12.99 -3.63 6.84
N GLU A 73 -13.39 -2.38 7.02
CA GLU A 73 -13.70 -1.45 5.94
C GLU A 73 -12.58 -0.40 5.87
N TYR A 74 -12.12 -0.12 4.64
CA TYR A 74 -11.21 0.98 4.41
C TYR A 74 -12.02 2.25 4.17
N VAL A 75 -12.13 3.06 5.21
CA VAL A 75 -12.78 4.37 5.15
C VAL A 75 -11.79 5.45 5.58
N SER A 76 -11.98 6.65 5.04
CA SER A 76 -11.29 7.82 5.57
C SER A 76 -11.52 7.98 7.07
N THR A 77 -10.48 8.38 7.78
CA THR A 77 -10.51 8.51 9.26
C THR A 77 -11.28 9.74 9.75
N ILE A 78 -11.73 10.59 8.83
CA ILE A 78 -12.56 11.76 9.13
C ILE A 78 -13.97 11.50 8.54
N PRO A 79 -15.04 11.52 9.37
CA PRO A 79 -16.39 11.28 8.88
C PRO A 79 -16.81 12.28 7.79
N ASN A 80 -17.32 11.76 6.66
CA ASN A 80 -17.75 12.52 5.48
C ASN A 80 -16.63 13.31 4.77
N ASP A 81 -15.38 12.85 4.88
CA ASP A 81 -14.22 13.44 4.20
C ASP A 81 -13.53 12.32 3.40
N ASP A 82 -13.60 12.38 2.07
CA ASP A 82 -13.01 11.40 1.16
C ASP A 82 -11.54 11.70 0.82
N SER A 83 -10.91 12.70 1.46
CA SER A 83 -9.53 13.11 1.15
C SER A 83 -8.49 12.01 1.42
N LEU A 84 -8.84 10.99 2.20
CA LEU A 84 -8.00 9.82 2.48
C LEU A 84 -8.36 8.60 1.62
N ASP A 85 -9.27 8.74 0.65
CA ASP A 85 -9.49 7.73 -0.36
C ASP A 85 -8.26 7.63 -1.28
N LEU A 86 -8.16 6.54 -2.02
CA LEU A 86 -6.95 6.19 -2.75
C LEU A 86 -6.59 7.27 -3.79
N GLU A 87 -7.52 7.65 -4.68
CA GLU A 87 -7.24 8.67 -5.70
C GLU A 87 -6.93 10.06 -5.08
N PRO A 88 -7.77 10.66 -4.21
CA PRO A 88 -7.51 11.98 -3.63
C PRO A 88 -6.19 12.06 -2.85
N THR A 89 -5.85 10.99 -2.11
CA THR A 89 -4.59 10.92 -1.35
C THR A 89 -3.38 11.03 -2.27
N HIS A 90 -3.40 10.33 -3.40
CA HIS A 90 -2.25 10.21 -4.31
C HIS A 90 -2.23 11.28 -5.41
N TYR A 91 -3.36 11.93 -5.72
CA TYR A 91 -3.51 12.86 -6.84
C TYR A 91 -2.44 13.99 -6.84
N HIS A 92 -2.18 14.59 -5.69
CA HIS A 92 -1.18 15.67 -5.56
C HIS A 92 0.26 15.17 -5.42
N MET A 93 0.47 13.87 -5.21
CA MET A 93 1.80 13.27 -5.17
C MET A 93 2.43 13.19 -6.56
N LYS A 94 1.61 13.24 -7.63
CA LYS A 94 2.06 13.14 -9.02
C LYS A 94 2.99 11.95 -9.24
N LEU A 95 2.60 10.79 -8.68
CA LEU A 95 3.36 9.56 -8.81
C LEU A 95 3.39 9.12 -10.28
N SER A 96 4.57 8.75 -10.74
CA SER A 96 4.80 8.17 -12.06
C SER A 96 4.50 6.66 -12.06
N GLU A 97 4.37 6.10 -13.26
CA GLU A 97 4.30 4.66 -13.44
C GLU A 97 5.52 3.93 -12.88
N GLU A 98 6.72 4.49 -13.06
CA GLU A 98 7.96 3.90 -12.54
C GLU A 98 7.96 3.80 -11.01
N GLU A 99 7.47 4.84 -10.32
CA GLU A 99 7.35 4.85 -8.86
C GLU A 99 6.31 3.85 -8.36
N PHE A 100 5.18 3.72 -9.07
CA PHE A 100 4.18 2.71 -8.74
C PHE A 100 4.75 1.29 -8.89
N ASP A 101 5.45 1.02 -10.00
CA ASP A 101 6.03 -0.29 -10.28
C ASP A 101 7.16 -0.62 -9.28
N ALA A 102 7.95 0.37 -8.86
CA ALA A 102 8.95 0.24 -7.80
C ALA A 102 8.31 -0.17 -6.48
N ALA A 103 7.22 0.49 -6.07
CA ALA A 103 6.45 0.11 -4.88
C ALA A 103 5.88 -1.33 -5.01
N GLY A 104 5.36 -1.70 -6.18
CA GLY A 104 4.89 -3.07 -6.44
C GLY A 104 6.00 -4.12 -6.30
N LYS A 105 7.22 -3.81 -6.74
CA LYS A 105 8.39 -4.69 -6.56
C LYS A 105 8.78 -4.84 -5.09
N VAL A 106 8.76 -3.75 -4.32
CA VAL A 106 9.01 -3.80 -2.87
C VAL A 106 7.97 -4.65 -2.15
N LEU A 107 6.69 -4.53 -2.54
CA LEU A 107 5.61 -5.36 -2.02
C LEU A 107 5.85 -6.85 -2.34
N ALA A 108 6.18 -7.18 -3.59
CA ALA A 108 6.48 -8.56 -3.98
C ALA A 108 7.63 -9.17 -3.16
N ASN A 109 8.73 -8.42 -2.97
CA ASN A 109 9.87 -8.84 -2.15
C ASN A 109 9.49 -8.99 -0.67
N THR A 110 8.60 -8.14 -0.17
CA THR A 110 8.11 -8.24 1.22
C THR A 110 7.27 -9.50 1.41
N LEU A 111 6.40 -9.84 0.45
CA LEU A 111 5.63 -11.08 0.51
C LEU A 111 6.55 -12.32 0.48
N ASP A 112 7.62 -12.28 -0.32
CA ASP A 112 8.66 -13.31 -0.33
C ASP A 112 9.40 -13.41 1.01
N HIS A 113 9.74 -12.28 1.64
CA HIS A 113 10.36 -12.25 2.96
C HIS A 113 9.54 -13.00 4.02
N PHE A 114 8.22 -12.89 3.96
CA PHE A 114 7.30 -13.61 4.86
C PHE A 114 6.93 -15.02 4.38
N ASN A 115 7.49 -15.49 3.26
CA ASN A 115 7.15 -16.77 2.64
C ASN A 115 5.64 -16.92 2.36
N VAL A 116 4.98 -15.84 1.94
CA VAL A 116 3.58 -15.90 1.51
C VAL A 116 3.50 -16.83 0.29
N PRO A 117 2.61 -17.84 0.28
CA PRO A 117 2.56 -18.76 -0.84
C PRO A 117 2.16 -18.06 -2.15
N GLU A 118 2.60 -18.62 -3.27
CA GLU A 118 2.52 -17.98 -4.59
C GLU A 118 1.10 -17.57 -4.98
N LYS A 119 0.09 -18.38 -4.62
CA LYS A 119 -1.31 -18.07 -4.86
C LYS A 119 -1.72 -16.77 -4.15
N GLU A 120 -1.55 -16.71 -2.83
CA GLU A 120 -1.88 -15.53 -2.02
C GLU A 120 -1.07 -14.30 -2.45
N LYS A 121 0.22 -14.49 -2.77
CA LYS A 121 1.09 -13.42 -3.29
C LYS A 121 0.52 -12.81 -4.57
N ASN A 122 0.14 -13.64 -5.54
CA ASN A 122 -0.42 -13.18 -6.81
C ASN A 122 -1.76 -12.48 -6.63
N GLU A 123 -2.59 -12.93 -5.69
CA GLU A 123 -3.85 -12.24 -5.37
C GLU A 123 -3.60 -10.86 -4.75
N VAL A 124 -2.64 -10.73 -3.82
CA VAL A 124 -2.26 -9.43 -3.23
C VAL A 124 -1.69 -8.48 -4.28
N LEU A 125 -0.78 -8.96 -5.14
CA LEU A 125 -0.19 -8.14 -6.21
C LEU A 125 -1.21 -7.78 -7.30
N GLY A 126 -2.16 -8.66 -7.58
CA GLY A 126 -3.29 -8.40 -8.48
C GLY A 126 -4.18 -7.29 -7.93
N ALA A 127 -4.54 -7.35 -6.64
CA ALA A 127 -5.28 -6.28 -5.98
C ALA A 127 -4.51 -4.95 -6.03
N PHE A 128 -3.21 -4.94 -5.69
CA PHE A 128 -2.37 -3.75 -5.79
C PHE A 128 -2.41 -3.13 -7.20
N THR A 129 -2.19 -3.94 -8.23
CA THR A 129 -2.12 -3.49 -9.63
C THR A 129 -3.45 -2.95 -10.14
N ALA A 130 -4.58 -3.51 -9.68
CA ALA A 130 -5.92 -3.08 -10.08
C ALA A 130 -6.21 -1.60 -9.75
N HIS A 131 -5.46 -1.03 -8.81
CA HIS A 131 -5.61 0.35 -8.34
C HIS A 131 -4.57 1.33 -8.91
N LYS A 132 -3.79 0.91 -9.92
CA LYS A 132 -2.72 1.74 -10.51
C LYS A 132 -3.20 3.10 -10.98
N GLU A 133 -4.32 3.15 -11.73
CA GLU A 133 -4.84 4.40 -12.30
C GLU A 133 -5.27 5.42 -11.25
N GLU A 134 -5.81 4.97 -10.11
CA GLU A 134 -6.16 5.85 -8.99
C GLU A 134 -4.91 6.48 -8.37
N VAL A 135 -3.85 5.69 -8.19
CA VAL A 135 -2.59 6.12 -7.56
C VAL A 135 -1.79 7.07 -8.45
N ILE A 136 -1.72 6.81 -9.76
CA ILE A 136 -0.97 7.66 -10.71
C ILE A 136 -1.85 8.75 -11.35
N SER A 137 -3.12 8.87 -10.93
CA SER A 137 -4.12 9.78 -11.48
C SER A 137 -3.60 11.21 -11.65
N GLY A 138 -2.81 11.70 -10.70
CA GLY A 138 -2.18 13.02 -10.77
C GLY A 138 -1.30 13.25 -12.01
N THR A 139 -0.71 12.21 -12.57
CA THR A 139 0.18 12.31 -13.73
C THR A 139 -0.57 12.11 -15.05
N ILE A 140 -1.71 11.42 -15.03
CA ILE A 140 -2.47 11.03 -16.23
C ILE A 140 -3.80 11.77 -16.43
N LYS A 141 -4.30 12.49 -15.42
CA LYS A 141 -5.51 13.34 -15.46
C LYS A 141 -5.16 14.81 -15.22
#